data_AF-A0AAD1KQA1-F1
#
_entry.id   AF-A0AAD1KQA1-F1
#
_cell.length_a   1.000
_cell.length_b   1.000
_cell.length_c   1.000
_cell.angle_alpha   90.00
_cell.angle_beta   90.00
_cell.angle_gamma   90.00
#
_symmetry.space_group_name_H-M   'P 1'
#
loop_
_entity.id
_entity.type
_entity.pdbx_description
1 polymer ?
#
loop_
_entity_poly.entity_id
_entity_poly.type
_entity_poly.pdbx_seq_one_letter_code
_entity_poly.pdbx_strand_id
1 'polypeptide(L)' 'MKIVGAVLEEMGRDVPYRTSKPITVEELELDPPDPGEVLVKIAAAGICHSDLSVVNGS' A
#
# COMPACT_ATOMS: atom_id res chain seq x y z
N MET A 1 -3.48 12.41 10.70
CA MET A 1 -2.70 11.52 11.60
C MET A 1 -1.51 10.96 10.85
N LYS A 2 -0.31 11.01 11.43
CA LYS A 2 0.89 10.40 10.85
C LYS A 2 0.99 8.89 11.10
N ILE A 3 1.23 8.13 10.04
CA ILE A 3 1.51 6.69 10.10
C ILE A 3 2.68 6.32 9.17
N VAL A 4 3.22 5.10 9.30
CA VAL A 4 4.11 4.51 8.29
C VAL A 4 3.32 3.46 7.52
N GLY A 5 3.27 3.58 6.20
CA GLY A 5 2.52 2.69 5.31
C GLY A 5 3.38 2.13 4.17
N ALA A 6 2.94 1.02 3.59
CA ALA A 6 3.47 0.50 2.35
C ALA A 6 2.62 1.01 1.19
N VAL A 7 3.22 1.74 0.25
CA VAL A 7 2.52 2.46 -0.83
C VAL A 7 2.95 1.92 -2.17
N LEU A 8 1.97 1.62 -3.02
CA LEU A 8 2.19 1.37 -4.44
C LEU A 8 1.85 2.65 -5.21
N GLU A 9 2.86 3.41 -5.61
CA GLU A 9 2.64 4.65 -6.38
C GLU A 9 2.31 4.38 -7.85
N GLU A 10 2.87 3.30 -8.41
CA GLU A 10 2.78 2.97 -9.82
C GLU A 10 2.67 1.46 -10.03
N MET A 11 1.61 1.03 -10.73
CA MET A 11 1.40 -0.37 -11.10
C MET A 11 2.25 -0.74 -12.33
N GLY A 12 2.54 -2.03 -12.50
CA GLY A 12 3.09 -2.59 -13.74
C GLY A 12 4.60 -2.37 -13.94
N ARG A 13 5.36 -2.09 -12.86
CA ARG A 13 6.82 -2.00 -12.96
C ARG A 13 7.45 -3.33 -13.35
N ASP A 14 8.57 -3.27 -14.06
CA ASP A 14 9.26 -4.48 -14.54
C ASP A 14 9.76 -5.36 -13.39
N VAL A 15 9.72 -6.68 -13.63
CA VAL A 15 10.40 -7.67 -12.78
C VAL A 15 11.90 -7.69 -13.08
N PRO A 16 12.78 -7.98 -12.09
CA PRO A 16 12.48 -8.40 -10.72
C PRO A 16 12.22 -7.23 -9.73
N TYR A 17 11.22 -7.39 -8.85
CA TYR A 17 10.82 -6.36 -7.87
C TYR A 17 11.88 -5.98 -6.83
N ARG A 18 12.89 -6.82 -6.63
CA ARG A 18 14.07 -6.44 -5.82
C ARG A 18 14.79 -5.21 -6.39
N THR A 19 14.71 -5.01 -7.70
CA THR A 19 15.34 -3.89 -8.41
C THR A 19 14.38 -2.74 -8.61
N SER A 20 13.19 -3.00 -9.18
CA SER A 20 12.22 -1.94 -9.53
C SER A 20 11.46 -1.37 -8.34
N LYS A 21 11.42 -2.10 -7.21
CA LYS A 21 10.85 -1.68 -5.92
C LYS A 21 9.53 -0.93 -6.10
N PRO A 22 8.47 -1.61 -6.58
CA PRO A 22 7.19 -0.94 -6.87
C PRO A 22 6.50 -0.40 -5.62
N ILE A 23 6.80 -0.98 -4.44
CA ILE A 23 6.24 -0.55 -3.17
C ILE A 23 7.30 0.20 -2.34
N THR A 24 6.97 1.40 -1.92
CA THR A 24 7.74 2.21 -0.96
C THR A 24 7.18 2.03 0.46
N VAL A 25 8.03 2.21 1.46
CA VAL A 25 7.59 2.30 2.86
C VAL A 25 7.90 3.70 3.34
N GLU A 26 6.86 4.49 3.63
CA GLU A 26 7.00 5.91 3.89
C GLU A 26 5.99 6.45 4.91
N GLU A 27 6.23 7.68 5.36
CA GLU A 27 5.33 8.39 6.27
C GLU A 27 4.15 8.97 5.49
N LEU A 28 2.93 8.73 5.99
CA LEU A 28 1.69 9.20 5.41
C LEU A 28 0.94 10.05 6.42
N GLU A 29 0.30 11.12 5.94
CA GLU A 29 -0.67 11.89 6.71
C GLU A 29 -2.08 11.47 6.29
N LEU A 30 -2.82 10.86 7.21
CA LEU A 30 -4.21 10.47 7.00
C LEU A 30 -5.16 11.60 7.44
N ASP A 31 -6.17 11.87 6.64
CA ASP A 31 -7.30 12.71 7.07
C ASP A 31 -8.10 12.02 8.19
N PRO A 32 -8.81 12.79 9.04
CA PRO A 32 -9.74 12.21 9.99
C PRO A 32 -10.89 11.50 9.23
N PRO A 33 -11.51 10.46 9.81
CA PRO A 33 -12.63 9.77 9.18
C PRO A 33 -13.85 10.69 9.04
N ASP A 34 -14.50 10.65 7.88
CA ASP A 34 -15.75 11.34 7.61
C ASP A 34 -16.98 10.59 8.18
N PRO A 35 -18.19 11.18 8.13
CA PRO A 35 -19.40 10.49 8.58
C PRO A 35 -19.63 9.15 7.86
N GLY A 36 -19.62 8.06 8.62
CA GLY A 36 -19.78 6.69 8.10
C GLY A 36 -18.47 5.95 7.88
N GLU A 37 -17.33 6.61 8.06
CA GLU A 37 -16.00 6.00 7.97
C GLU A 37 -15.47 5.59 9.35
N VAL A 38 -14.51 4.67 9.34
CA VAL A 38 -13.81 4.21 10.55
C VAL A 38 -12.30 4.26 10.34
N LEU A 39 -11.60 4.85 11.31
CA LEU A 39 -10.15 4.80 11.35
C LEU A 39 -9.70 3.52 12.06
N VAL A 40 -8.96 2.67 11.34
CA VAL A 40 -8.49 1.38 11.85
C VAL A 40 -6.97 1.38 11.97
N LYS A 41 -6.48 1.07 13.18
CA LYS A 41 -5.06 0.80 13.41
C LYS A 41 -4.75 -0.65 13.04
N ILE A 42 -4.11 -0.84 11.90
CA ILE A 42 -3.71 -2.17 11.42
C ILE A 42 -2.67 -2.78 12.36
N ALA A 43 -2.95 -3.97 12.91
CA ALA A 43 -2.00 -4.71 13.75
C ALA A 43 -1.07 -5.61 12.93
N ALA A 44 -1.59 -6.21 11.86
CA ALA A 44 -0.86 -7.02 10.89
C ALA A 44 -1.62 -7.04 9.56
N ALA A 45 -0.88 -7.21 8.46
CA ALA A 45 -1.43 -7.42 7.12
C ALA A 45 -0.69 -8.57 6.43
N GLY A 46 -1.43 -9.38 5.67
CA GLY A 46 -0.87 -10.43 4.80
C GLY A 46 -0.85 -9.95 3.34
N ILE A 47 -0.03 -10.62 2.52
CA ILE A 47 0.00 -10.42 1.06
C ILE A 47 -0.61 -11.65 0.39
N CYS A 48 -1.53 -11.41 -0.54
CA CYS A 48 -2.22 -12.41 -1.33
C CYS A 48 -1.87 -12.27 -2.82
N HIS A 49 -2.35 -13.21 -3.63
CA HIS A 49 -2.23 -13.14 -5.09
C HIS A 49 -2.96 -11.93 -5.69
N SER A 50 -4.08 -11.50 -5.11
CA SER A 50 -4.80 -10.31 -5.59
C SER A 50 -3.98 -9.04 -5.46
N ASP A 51 -3.18 -8.91 -4.39
CA ASP A 51 -2.29 -7.76 -4.21
C ASP A 51 -1.19 -7.76 -5.28
N LEU A 52 -0.65 -8.95 -5.59
CA LEU A 52 0.34 -9.11 -6.65
C LEU A 52 -0.25 -8.76 -8.03
N SER A 53 -1.51 -9.11 -8.31
CA SER A 53 -2.19 -8.72 -9.56
C SER A 53 -2.25 -7.19 -9.71
N VAL A 54 -2.56 -6.47 -8.63
CA VAL A 54 -2.53 -5.00 -8.62
C VAL A 54 -1.12 -4.48 -8.89
N VAL A 55 -0.09 -5.02 -8.24
CA VAL A 55 1.32 -4.64 -8.50
C VAL A 55 1.69 -4.89 -9.96
N ASN A 56 1.23 -5.99 -10.55
CA ASN A 56 1.53 -6.36 -11.94
C ASN A 56 0.73 -5.54 -12.97
N GLY A 57 -0.36 -4.88 -12.59
CA GLY A 57 -1.26 -4.21 -13.55
C GLY A 57 -2.16 -5.16 -14.34
N SER A 58 -2.49 -6.33 -13.77
CA SER A 58 -3.25 -7.40 -14.44
C SER A 58 -4.61 -7.66 -13.81
#